data_AF-A0A1B4FUN7-F1
#
_entry.id   AF-A0A1B4FUN7-F1
#
_cell.length_a   1.000
_cell.length_b   1.000
_cell.length_c   1.000
_cell.angle_alpha   90.00
_cell.angle_beta   90.00
_cell.angle_gamma   90.00
#
_symmetry.space_group_name_H-M   'P 1'
#
loop_
_entity.id
_entity.type
_entity.pdbx_description
1 polymer ?
#
loop_
_entity_poly.entity_id
_entity_poly.type
_entity_poly.pdbx_seq_one_letter_code
_entity_poly.pdbx_strand_id
1 'polypeptide(L)' 'MISIRLLESADASAFKALRLVAIDASPTAIWPTRAEEAARSIEDASLGFETFGVERRAMRVGDRFYDEQHMVRMLR' A
#
# COMPACT_ATOMS: atom_id res chain seq x y z
N MET A 1 -8.05 9.13 -18.64
CA MET A 1 -8.42 9.79 -17.38
C MET A 1 -7.96 8.87 -16.25
N ILE A 2 -7.10 9.34 -15.34
CA ILE A 2 -6.66 8.52 -14.20
C ILE A 2 -7.67 8.74 -13.06
N SER A 3 -8.17 7.64 -12.48
CA SER A 3 -9.04 7.66 -11.31
C SER A 3 -8.25 7.16 -10.09
N ILE A 4 -8.36 7.86 -8.96
CA ILE A 4 -7.70 7.51 -7.70
C ILE A 4 -8.78 7.14 -6.70
N ARG A 5 -8.70 5.93 -6.14
CA ARG A 5 -9.57 5.44 -5.07
C ARG A 5 -8.74 4.68 -4.03
N LEU A 6 -9.32 4.45 -2.85
CA LEU A 6 -8.73 3.59 -1.83
C LEU A 6 -8.65 2.14 -2.33
N LEU A 7 -7.66 1.42 -1.81
CA LEU A 7 -7.55 -0.02 -2.03
C LEU A 7 -8.60 -0.76 -1.21
N GLU A 8 -9.15 -1.81 -1.80
CA GLU A 8 -10.09 -2.74 -1.19
C GLU A 8 -9.52 -4.15 -1.24
N SER A 9 -10.14 -5.11 -0.54
CA SER A 9 -9.64 -6.50 -0.47
C SER A 9 -9.46 -7.14 -1.85
N ALA A 10 -10.26 -6.74 -2.84
CA ALA A 10 -10.14 -7.20 -4.23
C ALA A 10 -8.81 -6.78 -4.91
N ASP A 11 -8.18 -5.71 -4.44
CA ASP A 11 -6.92 -5.20 -5.00
C ASP A 11 -5.68 -5.91 -4.46
N ALA A 12 -5.82 -6.76 -3.44
CA ALA A 12 -4.71 -7.36 -2.71
C ALA A 12 -3.72 -8.14 -3.60
N SER A 13 -4.23 -8.83 -4.63
CA SER A 13 -3.40 -9.54 -5.61
C SER A 13 -2.54 -8.58 -6.44
N ALA A 14 -3.14 -7.53 -6.98
CA ALA A 14 -2.44 -6.51 -7.75
C ALA A 14 -1.43 -5.74 -6.87
N PHE A 15 -1.83 -5.41 -5.64
CA PHE A 15 -0.96 -4.76 -4.66
C PHE A 15 0.28 -5.60 -4.31
N LYS A 16 0.09 -6.90 -4.03
CA LYS A 16 1.21 -7.81 -3.76
C LYS A 16 2.15 -7.92 -4.97
N ALA A 17 1.62 -8.01 -6.18
CA ALA A 17 2.42 -8.05 -7.40
C ALA A 17 3.26 -6.78 -7.58
N LEU A 18 2.67 -5.59 -7.36
CA LEU A 18 3.38 -4.32 -7.40
C LEU A 18 4.49 -4.24 -6.33
N ARG A 19 4.23 -4.75 -5.11
CA ARG A 19 5.24 -4.79 -4.05
C ARG A 19 6.44 -5.65 -4.42
N LEU A 20 6.23 -6.82 -5.04
CA LEU A 20 7.34 -7.66 -5.51
C LEU A 20 8.21 -6.93 -6.54
N VAL A 21 7.57 -6.26 -7.51
CA VAL A 21 8.29 -5.44 -8.51
C VAL A 21 9.08 -4.32 -7.82
N ALA A 22 8.47 -3.66 -6.83
CA ALA A 22 9.09 -2.55 -6.13
C ALA A 22 10.29 -3.00 -5.26
N ILE A 23 10.19 -4.15 -4.60
CA ILE A 23 11.31 -4.75 -3.86
C ILE A 23 12.45 -5.12 -4.81
N ASP A 24 12.15 -5.68 -5.98
CA ASP A 24 13.17 -6.02 -6.98
C ASP A 24 13.85 -4.76 -7.54
N ALA A 25 13.10 -3.68 -7.74
CA ALA A 25 13.63 -2.42 -8.25
C ALA A 25 14.44 -1.62 -7.20
N SER A 26 14.07 -1.71 -5.92
CA SER A 26 14.74 -0.99 -4.84
C SER A 26 14.68 -1.76 -3.51
N PRO A 27 15.56 -2.75 -3.30
CA PRO A 27 15.49 -3.68 -2.17
C PRO A 27 15.59 -3.03 -0.79
N THR A 28 16.24 -1.86 -0.68
CA THR A 28 16.42 -1.15 0.60
C THR A 28 15.32 -0.16 0.91
N ALA A 29 14.44 0.15 -0.05
CA ALA A 29 13.38 1.14 0.13
C ALA A 29 12.11 0.55 0.76
N ILE A 30 11.97 -0.78 0.77
CA ILE A 30 10.74 -1.46 1.18
C ILE A 30 11.09 -2.63 2.08
N TRP A 31 10.44 -2.70 3.23
CA TRP A 31 10.37 -3.89 4.08
C TRP A 31 9.04 -4.61 3.82
N PRO A 32 8.94 -5.95 3.87
CA PRO A 32 9.95 -6.97 4.23
C PRO A 32 10.80 -7.42 3.04
N THR A 33 11.62 -8.46 3.19
CA THR A 33 12.40 -9.02 2.09
C THR A 33 11.53 -9.57 0.97
N ARG A 34 12.11 -9.73 -0.22
CA ARG A 34 11.45 -10.32 -1.38
C ARG A 34 10.82 -11.69 -1.09
N ALA A 35 11.56 -12.56 -0.39
CA ALA A 35 11.10 -13.90 -0.07
C ALA A 35 9.91 -13.88 0.90
N GLU A 36 9.95 -13.01 1.92
CA GLU A 36 8.85 -12.81 2.86
C GLU A 36 7.60 -12.26 2.15
N GLU A 37 7.77 -11.26 1.28
CA GLU A 37 6.64 -10.73 0.50
C GLU A 37 6.07 -11.79 -0.45
N ALA A 38 6.91 -12.60 -1.09
CA ALA A 38 6.45 -13.68 -1.97
C ALA A 38 5.65 -14.75 -1.22
N ALA A 39 6.06 -15.08 0.02
CA ALA A 39 5.39 -16.06 0.86
C ALA A 39 4.06 -15.57 1.48
N ARG A 40 3.86 -14.25 1.56
CA ARG A 40 2.64 -13.66 2.13
C ARG A 40 1.37 -14.06 1.37
N SER A 41 0.29 -14.41 2.07
CA SER A 41 -0.98 -14.74 1.41
C SER A 41 -1.68 -13.50 0.84
N ILE A 42 -2.64 -13.69 -0.09
CA ILE A 42 -3.47 -12.58 -0.59
C ILE A 42 -4.40 -12.04 0.51
N GLU A 43 -4.90 -12.94 1.37
CA GLU A 43 -5.67 -12.57 2.55
C GLU A 43 -4.84 -11.66 3.47
N ASP A 44 -3.61 -12.05 3.81
CA ASP A 44 -2.70 -11.22 4.62
C ASP A 44 -2.38 -9.88 3.97
N ALA A 45 -2.28 -9.83 2.63
CA ALA A 45 -2.07 -8.58 1.90
C ALA A 45 -3.27 -7.64 2.06
N SER A 46 -4.49 -8.16 1.98
CA SER A 46 -5.73 -7.38 2.13
C SER A 46 -5.93 -6.79 3.53
N LEU A 47 -5.43 -7.46 4.58
CA LEU A 47 -5.52 -6.96 5.96
C LEU A 47 -4.78 -5.62 6.19
N GLY A 48 -3.95 -5.17 5.24
CA GLY A 48 -3.26 -3.88 5.32
C GLY A 48 -4.08 -2.69 4.80
N PHE A 49 -5.35 -2.88 4.42
CA PHE A 49 -6.20 -1.84 3.84
C PHE A 49 -7.24 -1.26 4.82
N GLU A 50 -7.03 -1.44 6.12
CA GLU A 50 -7.86 -0.81 7.15
C GLU A 50 -7.33 0.60 7.44
N THR A 51 -8.16 1.63 7.21
CA THR A 51 -7.80 3.02 7.52
C THR A 51 -7.84 3.27 9.04
N PHE A 52 -6.75 3.80 9.60
CA PHE A 52 -6.69 4.18 11.02
C PHE A 52 -6.59 5.71 11.24
N GLY A 53 -6.33 6.48 10.19
CA GLY A 53 -6.19 7.93 10.31
C GLY A 53 -6.20 8.65 8.98
N VAL A 54 -6.42 9.96 9.05
CA VAL A 54 -6.33 10.87 7.90
C VAL A 54 -5.39 12.00 8.25
N GLU A 55 -4.34 12.16 7.44
CA GLU A 55 -3.44 13.30 7.51
C GLU A 55 -3.88 14.37 6.51
N ARG A 56 -4.35 15.50 7.04
CA ARG A 56 -4.92 16.57 6.20
C ARG A 56 -3.82 17.30 5.44
N ARG A 57 -4.03 17.47 4.13
CA ARG A 57 -3.11 18.18 3.22
C ARG A 57 -1.69 17.60 3.21
N ALA A 58 -1.55 16.28 3.38
CA ALA A 58 -0.26 15.57 3.42
C ALA A 58 0.54 15.72 2.12
N MET A 59 -0.14 15.78 0.98
CA MET A 59 0.50 15.84 -0.34
C MET A 59 0.05 17.07 -1.12
N ARG A 60 1.01 17.74 -1.77
CA ARG A 60 0.73 18.83 -2.72
C ARG A 60 1.15 18.43 -4.12
N VAL A 61 0.22 18.46 -5.07
CA VAL A 61 0.47 18.23 -6.50
C VAL A 61 0.06 19.48 -7.26
N GLY A 62 1.05 20.20 -7.81
CA GLY A 62 0.85 21.55 -8.36
C GLY A 62 0.32 22.50 -7.27
N ASP A 63 -0.85 23.09 -7.52
CA ASP A 63 -1.52 24.02 -6.60
C ASP A 63 -2.58 23.36 -5.71
N ARG A 64 -2.74 22.03 -5.79
CA ARG A 64 -3.76 21.30 -5.04
C ARG A 64 -3.17 20.47 -3.91
N PHE A 65 -3.80 20.56 -2.75
CA PHE A 65 -3.53 19.69 -1.60
C PHE A 65 -4.48 18.49 -1.58
N TYR A 66 -3.95 17.35 -1.15
CA TYR A 66 -4.65 16.09 -0.96
C TYR A 66 -4.41 15.58 0.45
N ASP A 67 -5.46 15.04 1.05
CA ASP A 67 -5.38 14.33 2.33
C ASP A 67 -4.86 12.91 2.07
N GLU A 68 -4.09 12.37 3.01
CA GLU A 68 -3.58 11.00 2.96
C GLU A 68 -4.33 10.14 3.97
N GLN A 69 -4.80 8.97 3.53
CA GLN A 69 -5.36 7.96 4.43
C GLN A 69 -4.26 6.99 4.82
N HIS A 70 -4.00 6.90 6.12
CA HIS A 70 -3.06 5.94 6.66
C HIS A 70 -3.76 4.60 6.87
N MET A 71 -3.21 3.54 6.28
CA MET A 71 -3.73 2.18 6.40
C MET A 71 -2.78 1.29 7.19
N VAL A 72 -3.32 0.32 7.92
CA VAL A 72 -2.55 -0.55 8.81
C VAL A 72 -2.99 -2.00 8.68
N ARG A 73 -2.08 -2.92 9.01
CA ARG A 73 -2.40 -4.31 9.36
C ARG A 73 -2.17 -4.47 10.86
N MET A 74 -3.23 -4.74 11.61
CA MET A 74 -3.11 -5.06 13.03
C MET A 74 -2.46 -6.44 13.21
N LEU A 75 -1.35 -6.50 13.96
CA LEU A 75 -0.73 -7.76 14.36
C LEU A 75 -1.31 -8.17 15.72
N ARG A 76 -1.73 -9.43 15.85
CA ARG A 76 -2.14 -10.03 17.13
C ARG A 76 -1.02 -10.85 17.72
#